data_AF-A0A5C5UX82-F1
#
_entry.id   AF-A0A5C5UX82-F1
#
_cell.length_a   1.000
_cell.length_b   1.000
_cell.length_c   1.000
_cell.angle_alpha   90.00
_cell.angle_beta   90.00
_cell.angle_gamma   90.00
#
_symmetry.space_group_name_H-M   'P 1'
#
loop_
_entity.id
_entity.type
_entity.pdbx_description
1 polymer ?
#
loop_
_entity_poly.entity_id
_entity_poly.type
_entity_poly.pdbx_seq_one_letter_code
_entity_poly.pdbx_strand_id
1 'polypeptide(L)'
;MKKLLSLTTLALAAASAAHAQHAVEVLSYTPGAAPSAGYTNTAAALGQPQRDTDFGEVSPFNPPFSTDDLVSIGEGGQITLRLSNFAIPQAGGPEIGVFTNTGLIDVDWPNGQAGTGVDFGAFGIDSASVAVSSDGASWVGLGDFTFDNPTAGYTDAAFTNPSDFQLPFTGAFADFEGLNFDAAMTLLGGSGGGLWLDISATGLSEVGYLRFSLADDQDAQTDLNFDLDAVAIASGAVGSATVPEPAAAALLLAALAFTTRRHVQPRRA
;
A
#
# COMPACT_ATOMS: atom_id res chain seq x y z
N MET A 1 -13.91 -18.06 -60.66
CA MET A 1 -13.16 -16.87 -60.17
C MET A 1 -13.06 -16.99 -58.65
N LYS A 2 -11.83 -17.11 -58.13
CA LYS A 2 -11.50 -17.34 -56.72
C LYS A 2 -11.86 -16.09 -55.89
N LYS A 3 -12.75 -16.22 -54.90
CA LYS A 3 -12.99 -15.15 -53.92
C LYS A 3 -11.89 -15.22 -52.86
N LEU A 4 -10.96 -14.27 -52.88
CA LEU A 4 -10.01 -14.03 -51.80
C LEU A 4 -10.78 -13.60 -50.55
N LEU A 5 -10.65 -14.35 -49.45
CA LEU A 5 -10.98 -13.85 -48.12
C LEU A 5 -9.81 -12.96 -47.66
N SER A 6 -10.07 -11.67 -47.48
CA SER A 6 -9.14 -10.76 -46.84
C SER A 6 -9.24 -10.95 -45.32
N LEU A 7 -8.15 -11.43 -44.70
CA LEU A 7 -8.03 -11.59 -43.26
C LEU A 7 -7.49 -10.27 -42.70
N THR A 8 -8.36 -9.44 -42.12
CA THR A 8 -7.95 -8.17 -41.50
C THR A 8 -7.44 -8.48 -40.09
N THR A 9 -6.13 -8.50 -39.90
CA THR A 9 -5.49 -8.63 -38.58
C THR A 9 -5.59 -7.30 -37.84
N LEU A 10 -6.44 -7.23 -36.81
CA LEU A 10 -6.52 -6.06 -35.95
C LEU A 10 -5.40 -6.16 -34.89
N ALA A 11 -4.32 -5.40 -35.08
CA ALA A 11 -3.27 -5.27 -34.08
C ALA A 11 -3.77 -4.32 -32.97
N LEU A 12 -4.19 -4.87 -31.83
CA LEU A 12 -4.46 -4.09 -30.62
C LEU A 12 -3.12 -3.79 -29.95
N ALA A 13 -2.73 -2.51 -29.95
CA ALA A 13 -1.64 -2.04 -29.10
C ALA A 13 -2.09 -2.17 -27.64
N ALA A 14 -1.53 -3.12 -26.90
CA ALA A 14 -1.65 -3.15 -25.45
C ALA A 14 -0.84 -1.96 -24.92
N ALA A 15 -1.51 -0.85 -24.61
CA ALA A 15 -0.93 0.15 -23.75
C ALA A 15 -0.73 -0.52 -22.38
N SER A 16 0.52 -0.67 -21.95
CA SER A 16 0.83 -1.03 -20.56
C SER A 16 0.30 0.11 -19.70
N ALA A 17 -0.86 -0.07 -19.08
CA ALA A 17 -1.23 0.79 -17.96
C ALA A 17 -0.11 0.61 -16.92
N ALA A 18 0.45 1.71 -16.42
CA ALA A 18 1.21 1.63 -15.18
C ALA A 18 0.22 1.12 -14.14
N HIS A 19 0.35 -0.14 -13.74
CA HIS A 19 -0.54 -0.73 -12.77
C HIS A 19 -0.34 0.01 -11.45
N ALA A 20 -1.45 0.35 -10.79
CA ALA A 20 -1.42 0.66 -9.36
C ALA A 20 -0.62 -0.43 -8.64
N GLN A 21 0.21 -0.09 -7.66
CA GLN A 21 0.98 -1.07 -6.86
C GLN A 21 0.68 -0.85 -5.38
N HIS A 22 -0.61 -0.75 -5.06
CA HIS A 22 -1.12 -0.41 -3.74
C HIS A 22 -2.42 -1.17 -3.43
N ALA A 23 -2.91 -1.06 -2.19
CA ALA A 23 -4.22 -1.59 -1.82
C ALA A 23 -5.35 -0.92 -2.63
N VAL A 24 -6.25 -1.72 -3.19
CA VAL A 24 -7.37 -1.26 -4.06
C VAL A 24 -8.75 -1.63 -3.56
N GLU A 25 -8.86 -2.47 -2.53
CA GLU A 25 -10.14 -2.86 -1.94
C GLU A 25 -9.98 -3.20 -0.46
N VAL A 26 -10.94 -2.75 0.34
CA VAL A 26 -11.13 -3.21 1.72
C VAL A 26 -12.13 -4.36 1.69
N LEU A 27 -11.67 -5.56 2.02
CA LEU A 27 -12.49 -6.77 2.07
C LEU A 27 -13.33 -6.87 3.34
N SER A 28 -12.72 -6.48 4.46
CA SER A 28 -13.40 -6.44 5.75
C SER A 28 -12.73 -5.43 6.68
N TYR A 29 -13.51 -4.85 7.56
CA TYR A 29 -13.04 -3.97 8.61
C TYR A 29 -13.89 -4.19 9.86
N THR A 30 -13.21 -4.41 10.98
CA THR A 30 -13.80 -4.42 12.32
C THR A 30 -13.03 -3.39 13.12
N PRO A 31 -13.64 -2.27 13.53
CA PRO A 31 -12.91 -1.17 14.16
C PRO A 31 -12.23 -1.53 15.49
N GLY A 32 -12.72 -2.55 16.20
CA GLY A 32 -12.25 -2.86 17.55
C GLY A 32 -12.79 -1.88 18.61
N ALA A 33 -12.22 -1.96 19.81
CA ALA A 33 -12.45 -1.01 20.89
C ALA A 33 -11.52 0.20 20.74
N ALA A 34 -12.06 1.40 20.96
CA ALA A 34 -11.30 2.66 20.95
C ALA A 34 -10.39 2.93 19.73
N PRO A 35 -10.84 2.70 18.47
CA PRO A 35 -10.11 3.29 17.33
C PRO A 35 -10.05 4.82 17.48
N SER A 36 -9.04 5.46 16.90
CA SER A 36 -8.91 6.92 16.87
C SER A 36 -10.22 7.56 16.41
N ALA A 37 -10.76 8.47 17.22
CA ALA A 37 -12.09 9.03 16.99
C ALA A 37 -12.15 9.80 15.66
N GLY A 38 -13.05 9.37 14.75
CA GLY A 38 -13.21 9.97 13.41
C GLY A 38 -12.44 9.26 12.29
N TYR A 39 -11.50 8.36 12.63
CA TYR A 39 -10.64 7.68 11.67
C TYR A 39 -11.17 6.31 11.24
N THR A 40 -12.47 6.13 11.13
CA THR A 40 -13.06 4.83 10.69
C THR A 40 -13.36 4.80 9.19
N ASN A 41 -12.88 5.79 8.43
CA ASN A 41 -13.04 5.84 6.98
C ASN A 41 -12.05 4.87 6.30
N THR A 42 -12.50 3.65 6.00
CA THR A 42 -11.62 2.63 5.42
C THR A 42 -11.12 2.96 4.02
N ALA A 43 -11.72 3.92 3.32
CA ALA A 43 -11.24 4.33 2.00
C ALA A 43 -9.88 5.06 2.07
N ALA A 44 -9.51 5.58 3.24
CA ALA A 44 -8.21 6.19 3.48
C ALA A 44 -7.05 5.19 3.22
N ALA A 45 -7.23 3.92 3.58
CA ALA A 45 -6.24 2.85 3.36
C ALA A 45 -6.01 2.44 1.88
N LEU A 46 -6.71 3.08 0.94
CA LEU A 46 -6.69 2.70 -0.48
C LEU A 46 -5.96 3.74 -1.31
N GLY A 47 -5.23 3.28 -2.32
CA GLY A 47 -4.46 4.17 -3.17
C GLY A 47 -3.01 4.29 -2.73
N GLN A 48 -2.32 5.28 -3.29
CA GLN A 48 -0.97 5.62 -2.88
C GLN A 48 -0.98 6.29 -1.50
N PRO A 49 0.12 6.22 -0.73
CA PRO A 49 0.29 7.01 0.49
C PRO A 49 0.08 8.51 0.24
N GLN A 50 -0.36 9.23 1.29
CA GLN A 50 -0.63 10.65 1.18
C GLN A 50 0.65 11.46 0.89
N ARG A 51 0.47 12.57 0.18
CA ARG A 51 1.52 13.56 -0.07
C ARG A 51 1.18 14.95 0.48
N ASP A 52 -0.08 15.17 0.85
CA ASP A 52 -0.59 16.42 1.39
C ASP A 52 -1.54 16.07 2.53
N THR A 53 -1.57 16.90 3.56
CA THR A 53 -2.34 16.74 4.80
C THR A 53 -3.46 17.77 4.92
N ASP A 54 -3.72 18.53 3.84
CA ASP A 54 -4.48 19.79 3.77
C ASP A 54 -3.89 20.94 4.62
N PHE A 55 -2.90 20.66 5.48
CA PHE A 55 -2.18 21.63 6.30
C PHE A 55 -0.71 21.81 5.86
N GLY A 56 -0.30 21.07 4.83
CA GLY A 56 1.05 21.05 4.31
C GLY A 56 1.41 19.68 3.75
N GLU A 57 2.55 19.62 3.07
CA GLU A 57 3.03 18.43 2.42
C GLU A 57 3.50 17.37 3.44
N VAL A 58 3.26 16.10 3.10
CA VAL A 58 3.70 14.98 3.91
C VAL A 58 5.22 14.91 3.89
N SER A 59 5.83 14.95 5.07
CA SER A 59 7.27 14.88 5.27
C SER A 59 7.58 14.11 6.55
N PRO A 60 8.85 13.76 6.81
CA PRO A 60 9.19 13.09 8.05
C PRO A 60 8.83 13.85 9.32
N PHE A 61 8.62 15.17 9.24
CA PHE A 61 8.24 16.03 10.37
C PHE A 61 6.78 16.52 10.29
N ASN A 62 6.03 16.11 9.27
CA ASN A 62 4.62 16.43 9.07
C ASN A 62 3.94 15.21 8.43
N PRO A 63 3.51 14.20 9.21
CA PRO A 63 2.94 12.97 8.66
C PRO A 63 1.51 13.21 8.16
N PRO A 64 0.91 12.24 7.44
CA PRO A 64 -0.54 12.20 7.25
C PRO A 64 -1.25 12.20 8.61
N PHE A 65 -2.33 12.97 8.73
CA PHE A 65 -3.05 13.08 10.00
C PHE A 65 -4.55 13.34 9.85
N SER A 66 -5.06 13.63 8.65
CA SER A 66 -6.48 13.93 8.48
C SER A 66 -7.34 12.66 8.61
N THR A 67 -8.63 12.82 8.92
CA THR A 67 -9.57 11.68 8.97
C THR A 67 -9.83 11.02 7.62
N ASP A 68 -9.41 11.66 6.53
CA ASP A 68 -9.45 11.10 5.18
C ASP A 68 -8.08 10.54 4.74
N ASP A 69 -7.02 10.81 5.51
CA ASP A 69 -5.67 10.30 5.27
C ASP A 69 -5.45 8.93 5.91
N LEU A 70 -6.14 8.65 7.03
CA LEU A 70 -5.87 7.49 7.87
C LEU A 70 -7.15 6.70 8.20
N VAL A 71 -6.99 5.38 8.33
CA VAL A 71 -7.95 4.51 9.00
C VAL A 71 -7.34 3.91 10.25
N SER A 72 -8.09 3.97 11.36
CA SER A 72 -7.69 3.46 12.66
C SER A 72 -8.32 2.11 12.96
N ILE A 73 -7.54 1.22 13.55
CA ILE A 73 -7.98 -0.04 14.13
C ILE A 73 -7.66 0.03 15.62
N GLY A 74 -8.67 -0.14 16.46
CA GLY A 74 -8.48 -0.29 17.90
C GLY A 74 -8.37 -1.76 18.31
N GLU A 75 -8.24 -2.00 19.61
CA GLU A 75 -8.08 -3.32 20.20
C GLU A 75 -9.16 -4.34 19.81
N GLY A 76 -8.74 -5.58 19.54
CA GLY A 76 -9.62 -6.62 19.00
C GLY A 76 -10.15 -6.33 17.58
N GLY A 77 -9.72 -5.24 16.96
CA GLY A 77 -10.06 -4.84 15.62
C GLY A 77 -9.15 -5.44 14.55
N GLN A 78 -9.57 -5.28 13.30
CA GLN A 78 -8.79 -5.67 12.13
C GLN A 78 -9.26 -4.94 10.86
N ILE A 79 -8.35 -4.82 9.88
CA ILE A 79 -8.66 -4.44 8.50
C ILE A 79 -8.04 -5.47 7.56
N THR A 80 -8.76 -5.84 6.51
CA THR A 80 -8.28 -6.74 5.46
C THR A 80 -8.31 -6.02 4.12
N LEU A 81 -7.17 -5.98 3.45
CA LEU A 81 -6.96 -5.27 2.19
C LEU A 81 -6.62 -6.24 1.07
N ARG A 82 -7.06 -5.94 -0.15
CA ARG A 82 -6.58 -6.56 -1.40
C ARG A 82 -5.65 -5.59 -2.11
N LEU A 83 -4.47 -6.07 -2.49
CA LEU A 83 -3.51 -5.36 -3.34
C LEU A 83 -3.99 -5.33 -4.79
N SER A 84 -3.61 -4.32 -5.57
CA SER A 84 -3.86 -4.25 -7.02
C SER A 84 -3.22 -5.42 -7.77
N ASN A 85 -2.01 -5.79 -7.36
CA ASN A 85 -1.20 -6.85 -7.93
C ASN A 85 -0.75 -7.79 -6.83
N PHE A 86 -0.48 -9.02 -7.20
CA PHE A 86 0.24 -9.93 -6.35
C PHE A 86 1.64 -9.39 -6.09
N ALA A 87 2.09 -9.40 -4.84
CA ALA A 87 3.49 -9.24 -4.49
C ALA A 87 4.19 -10.61 -4.57
N ILE A 88 5.33 -10.65 -5.25
CA ILE A 88 6.13 -11.86 -5.47
C ILE A 88 7.28 -11.84 -4.46
N PRO A 89 7.32 -12.77 -3.50
CA PRO A 89 8.40 -12.83 -2.53
C PRO A 89 9.77 -12.93 -3.20
N GLN A 90 10.74 -12.12 -2.77
CA GLN A 90 12.10 -12.08 -3.30
C GLN A 90 13.09 -12.56 -2.24
N ALA A 91 14.17 -13.20 -2.67
CA ALA A 91 15.22 -13.57 -1.73
C ALA A 91 15.91 -12.31 -1.18
N GLY A 92 15.78 -12.08 0.12
CA GLY A 92 16.45 -10.98 0.83
C GLY A 92 15.56 -9.77 1.14
N GLY A 93 14.30 -9.76 0.67
CA GLY A 93 13.31 -8.74 1.02
C GLY A 93 13.75 -7.28 0.82
N PRO A 94 12.91 -6.32 1.25
CA PRO A 94 11.48 -6.46 1.58
C PRO A 94 10.58 -6.15 0.36
N GLU A 95 9.32 -6.60 0.39
CA GLU A 95 8.39 -6.49 -0.75
C GLU A 95 7.17 -5.60 -0.53
N ILE A 96 6.72 -5.43 0.73
CA ILE A 96 5.50 -4.67 1.03
C ILE A 96 5.81 -3.47 1.92
N GLY A 97 5.53 -2.26 1.44
CA GLY A 97 5.62 -1.04 2.24
C GLY A 97 4.32 -0.76 2.97
N VAL A 98 4.42 -0.38 4.25
CA VAL A 98 3.30 0.05 5.09
C VAL A 98 3.59 1.46 5.59
N PHE A 99 2.64 2.36 5.36
CA PHE A 99 2.75 3.78 5.66
C PHE A 99 1.70 4.15 6.70
N THR A 100 2.13 4.85 7.74
CA THR A 100 1.34 5.23 8.91
C THR A 100 1.47 6.74 9.16
N ASN A 101 0.84 7.22 10.23
CA ASN A 101 0.92 8.62 10.69
C ASN A 101 2.22 8.95 11.46
N THR A 102 3.25 8.11 11.37
CA THR A 102 4.48 8.33 12.12
C THR A 102 5.25 9.54 11.59
N GLY A 103 5.63 10.43 12.50
CA GLY A 103 6.54 11.53 12.18
C GLY A 103 7.47 11.88 13.34
N LEU A 104 8.64 12.36 12.96
CA LEU A 104 9.72 12.79 13.83
C LEU A 104 9.31 14.05 14.59
N ILE A 105 9.67 14.11 15.88
CA ILE A 105 9.56 15.33 16.66
C ILE A 105 10.61 16.32 16.15
N ASP A 106 10.14 17.50 15.73
CA ASP A 106 11.00 18.62 15.36
C ASP A 106 11.39 19.43 16.61
N VAL A 107 12.64 19.26 17.06
CA VAL A 107 13.16 19.98 18.24
C VAL A 107 13.54 21.44 17.94
N ASP A 108 13.48 21.86 16.67
CA ASP A 108 13.73 23.23 16.20
C ASP A 108 12.59 23.73 15.29
N TRP A 109 11.36 23.31 15.54
CA TRP A 109 10.19 23.65 14.70
C TRP A 109 10.11 25.15 14.36
N PRO A 110 9.83 25.52 13.09
CA PRO A 110 10.62 25.32 11.86
C PRO A 110 11.08 23.99 11.19
N ASN A 111 12.13 24.22 10.44
CA ASN A 111 13.50 23.73 10.46
C ASN A 111 13.69 22.21 10.31
N GLY A 112 12.75 21.36 10.76
CA GLY A 112 12.81 19.91 10.55
C GLY A 112 14.07 19.30 11.14
N GLN A 113 14.28 19.45 12.45
CA GLN A 113 15.44 18.92 13.16
C GLN A 113 15.00 17.81 14.12
N ALA A 114 15.46 16.58 13.89
CA ALA A 114 15.28 15.50 14.84
C ALA A 114 16.19 15.70 16.07
N GLY A 115 15.70 15.37 17.26
CA GLY A 115 16.47 15.42 18.50
C GLY A 115 17.60 14.37 18.56
N THR A 116 18.36 14.40 19.65
CA THR A 116 19.40 13.41 19.97
C THR A 116 19.22 12.89 21.39
N GLY A 117 19.63 11.65 21.66
CA GLY A 117 19.54 11.02 22.96
C GLY A 117 18.10 11.01 23.49
N VAL A 118 17.90 11.66 24.63
CA VAL A 118 16.58 11.73 25.30
C VAL A 118 15.58 12.63 24.59
N ASP A 119 16.05 13.52 23.70
CA ASP A 119 15.20 14.43 22.94
C ASP A 119 14.80 13.84 21.57
N PHE A 120 15.35 12.68 21.18
CA PHE A 120 14.95 11.99 19.96
C PHE A 120 13.65 11.21 20.18
N GLY A 121 12.68 11.43 19.30
CA GLY A 121 11.39 10.74 19.37
C GLY A 121 10.51 11.02 18.15
N ALA A 122 9.36 10.33 18.12
CA ALA A 122 8.32 10.48 17.12
C ALA A 122 6.94 10.41 17.77
N PHE A 123 5.94 10.91 17.06
CA PHE A 123 4.52 10.71 17.34
C PHE A 123 3.95 9.70 16.34
N GLY A 124 2.79 9.12 16.66
CA GLY A 124 2.12 8.17 15.75
C GLY A 124 2.88 6.86 15.55
N ILE A 125 3.68 6.44 16.55
CA ILE A 125 4.28 5.10 16.53
C ILE A 125 3.23 4.12 17.03
N ASP A 126 2.79 3.25 16.14
CA ASP A 126 1.81 2.22 16.42
C ASP A 126 2.36 0.82 16.16
N SER A 127 1.64 -0.21 16.59
CA SER A 127 2.00 -1.60 16.33
C SER A 127 0.78 -2.43 15.96
N ALA A 128 0.97 -3.42 15.08
CA ALA A 128 -0.08 -4.35 14.70
C ALA A 128 0.49 -5.73 14.35
N SER A 129 -0.31 -6.77 14.56
CA SER A 129 -0.05 -8.09 14.00
C SER A 129 -0.37 -8.07 12.51
N VAL A 130 0.54 -8.59 11.69
CA VAL A 130 0.37 -8.66 10.24
C VAL A 130 0.22 -10.11 9.78
N ALA A 131 -0.75 -10.36 8.92
CA ALA A 131 -0.90 -11.61 8.19
C ALA A 131 -1.10 -11.36 6.70
N VAL A 132 -0.64 -12.29 5.89
CA VAL A 132 -0.72 -12.24 4.42
C VAL A 132 -1.42 -13.46 3.85
N SER A 133 -1.96 -13.32 2.65
CA SER A 133 -2.65 -14.40 1.95
C SER A 133 -2.52 -14.26 0.44
N SER A 134 -2.54 -15.39 -0.27
CA SER A 134 -2.64 -15.47 -1.73
C SER A 134 -4.08 -15.51 -2.23
N ASP A 135 -5.04 -15.96 -1.41
CA ASP A 135 -6.42 -16.24 -1.81
C ASP A 135 -7.47 -15.44 -1.02
N GLY A 136 -7.05 -14.73 0.04
CA GLY A 136 -7.93 -13.98 0.93
C GLY A 136 -8.67 -14.85 1.95
N ALA A 137 -8.37 -16.15 2.00
CA ALA A 137 -9.03 -17.14 2.86
C ALA A 137 -8.04 -17.83 3.81
N SER A 138 -6.88 -18.24 3.29
CA SER A 138 -5.81 -18.92 4.02
C SER A 138 -4.74 -17.92 4.41
N TRP A 139 -4.49 -17.76 5.71
CA TRP A 139 -3.62 -16.70 6.25
C TRP A 139 -2.32 -17.24 6.82
N VAL A 140 -1.21 -16.59 6.47
CA VAL A 140 0.13 -16.82 7.06
C VAL A 140 0.50 -15.58 7.87
N GLY A 141 0.81 -15.75 9.16
CA GLY A 141 1.25 -14.64 10.01
C GLY A 141 2.69 -14.26 9.71
N LEU A 142 2.96 -12.96 9.61
CA LEU A 142 4.31 -12.38 9.54
C LEU A 142 4.87 -12.04 10.94
N GLY A 143 3.98 -11.82 11.91
CA GLY A 143 4.32 -11.44 13.27
C GLY A 143 3.79 -10.06 13.63
N ASP A 144 4.30 -9.52 14.74
CA ASP A 144 3.97 -8.19 15.24
C ASP A 144 5.05 -7.22 14.81
N PHE A 145 4.63 -6.05 14.31
CA PHE A 145 5.52 -5.01 13.82
C PHE A 145 5.20 -3.68 14.50
N THR A 146 6.26 -2.93 14.80
CA THR A 146 6.17 -1.53 15.17
C THR A 146 6.43 -0.69 13.92
N PHE A 147 5.50 0.20 13.62
CA PHE A 147 5.58 1.09 12.47
C PHE A 147 6.06 2.45 12.97
N ASP A 148 7.37 2.63 12.97
CA ASP A 148 8.06 3.81 13.53
C ASP A 148 8.86 4.61 12.51
N ASN A 149 8.94 4.12 11.27
CA ASN A 149 9.61 4.84 10.18
C ASN A 149 8.67 5.90 9.59
N PRO A 150 9.12 7.16 9.48
CA PRO A 150 8.29 8.23 8.94
C PRO A 150 8.03 8.09 7.45
N THR A 151 6.96 8.75 6.99
CA THR A 151 6.61 8.88 5.56
C THR A 151 7.15 10.19 4.99
N ALA A 152 7.62 10.18 3.74
CA ALA A 152 7.98 11.38 3.00
C ALA A 152 7.25 11.40 1.65
N GLY A 153 6.41 12.41 1.43
CA GLY A 153 5.71 12.61 0.17
C GLY A 153 6.59 13.19 -0.94
N TYR A 154 7.78 13.71 -0.62
CA TYR A 154 8.67 14.34 -1.58
C TYR A 154 10.13 14.11 -1.19
N THR A 155 11.03 14.39 -2.13
CA THR A 155 12.49 14.22 -1.97
C THR A 155 13.23 15.54 -1.75
N ASP A 156 12.52 16.66 -1.81
CA ASP A 156 13.06 18.01 -1.71
C ASP A 156 12.18 18.91 -0.83
N ALA A 157 12.81 19.90 -0.19
CA ALA A 157 12.14 20.84 0.71
C ALA A 157 11.16 21.79 0.01
N ALA A 158 11.19 21.89 -1.33
CA ALA A 158 10.21 22.65 -2.10
C ALA A 158 8.98 21.80 -2.47
N PHE A 159 8.96 20.51 -2.09
CA PHE A 159 7.88 19.57 -2.33
C PHE A 159 7.47 19.48 -3.81
N THR A 160 8.47 19.45 -4.69
CA THR A 160 8.25 19.44 -6.14
C THR A 160 8.56 18.11 -6.80
N ASN A 161 9.42 17.30 -6.20
CA ASN A 161 9.85 15.99 -6.70
C ASN A 161 9.29 14.89 -5.80
N PRO A 162 8.23 14.19 -6.25
CA PRO A 162 7.62 13.12 -5.49
C PRO A 162 8.63 12.02 -5.15
N SER A 163 8.57 11.53 -3.92
CA SER A 163 9.23 10.29 -3.51
C SER A 163 8.64 9.07 -4.23
N ASP A 164 9.42 7.99 -4.30
CA ASP A 164 8.98 6.70 -4.81
C ASP A 164 8.46 5.82 -3.66
N PHE A 165 7.13 5.69 -3.57
CA PHE A 165 6.48 4.81 -2.60
C PHE A 165 6.65 3.31 -2.92
N GLN A 166 7.24 2.96 -4.07
CA GLN A 166 7.56 1.59 -4.49
C GLN A 166 9.04 1.26 -4.32
N LEU A 167 9.85 2.20 -3.78
CA LEU A 167 11.25 1.99 -3.45
C LEU A 167 11.38 1.66 -1.96
N PRO A 168 11.83 0.45 -1.59
CA PRO A 168 12.03 0.09 -0.19
C PRO A 168 12.98 1.01 0.56
N PHE A 169 12.54 1.48 1.74
CA PHE A 169 13.43 2.03 2.75
C PHE A 169 13.92 0.89 3.64
N THR A 170 15.24 0.73 3.76
CA THR A 170 15.87 -0.36 4.52
C THR A 170 16.57 0.11 5.80
N GLY A 171 16.49 1.40 6.11
CA GLY A 171 16.94 1.95 7.39
C GLY A 171 15.91 1.73 8.50
N ALA A 172 16.31 2.11 9.71
CA ALA A 172 15.50 2.02 10.91
C ALA A 172 15.22 3.41 11.50
N PHE A 173 14.22 3.51 12.38
CA PHE A 173 13.86 4.74 13.07
C PHE A 173 15.07 5.42 13.73
N ALA A 174 15.94 4.65 14.38
CA ALA A 174 17.15 5.16 15.03
C ALA A 174 18.13 5.87 14.06
N ASP A 175 18.09 5.57 12.76
CA ASP A 175 18.97 6.21 11.78
C ASP A 175 18.61 7.69 11.55
N PHE A 176 17.40 8.11 11.95
CA PHE A 176 16.97 9.51 11.88
C PHE A 176 17.46 10.38 13.05
N GLU A 177 18.10 9.79 14.06
CA GLU A 177 18.56 10.53 15.24
C GLU A 177 19.52 11.67 14.86
N GLY A 178 19.18 12.88 15.30
CA GLY A 178 19.95 14.10 15.04
C GLY A 178 19.94 14.61 13.60
N LEU A 179 19.20 13.96 12.68
CA LEU A 179 19.13 14.40 11.30
C LEU A 179 18.24 15.64 11.16
N ASN A 180 18.67 16.58 10.33
CA ASN A 180 17.79 17.62 9.81
C ASN A 180 17.04 17.12 8.57
N PHE A 181 16.12 17.92 8.03
CA PHE A 181 15.32 17.60 6.86
C PHE A 181 16.16 17.07 5.68
N ASP A 182 17.19 17.81 5.26
CA ASP A 182 18.02 17.43 4.10
C ASP A 182 18.76 16.11 4.32
N ALA A 183 19.26 15.87 5.54
CA ALA A 183 19.92 14.63 5.89
C ALA A 183 18.94 13.46 5.98
N ALA A 184 17.72 13.69 6.49
CA ALA A 184 16.65 12.69 6.49
C ALA A 184 16.21 12.32 5.07
N MET A 185 16.10 13.30 4.16
CA MET A 185 15.83 13.04 2.73
C MET A 185 16.96 12.24 2.07
N THR A 186 18.21 12.56 2.43
CA THR A 186 19.39 11.80 1.95
C THR A 186 19.36 10.36 2.46
N LEU A 187 19.00 10.14 3.73
CA LEU A 187 18.85 8.81 4.32
C LEU A 187 17.75 8.00 3.63
N LEU A 188 16.61 8.63 3.33
CA LEU A 188 15.51 8.00 2.60
C LEU A 188 15.86 7.65 1.15
N GLY A 189 16.84 8.34 0.54
CA GLY A 189 17.41 7.95 -0.75
C GLY A 189 16.40 7.94 -1.90
N GLY A 190 15.34 8.77 -1.82
CA GLY A 190 14.24 8.82 -2.78
C GLY A 190 13.05 7.92 -2.45
N SER A 191 13.17 7.05 -1.44
CA SER A 191 12.04 6.28 -0.91
C SER A 191 11.02 7.21 -0.25
N GLY A 192 9.75 6.80 -0.28
CA GLY A 192 8.72 7.44 0.54
C GLY A 192 8.74 7.06 2.02
N GLY A 193 9.69 6.21 2.46
CA GLY A 193 9.82 5.80 3.85
C GLY A 193 8.90 4.64 4.22
N GLY A 194 8.29 4.73 5.41
CA GLY A 194 7.46 3.67 5.99
C GLY A 194 8.26 2.43 6.40
N LEU A 195 7.55 1.42 6.91
CA LEU A 195 8.12 0.12 7.24
C LEU A 195 7.94 -0.85 6.08
N TRP A 196 8.99 -1.57 5.72
CA TRP A 196 8.95 -2.55 4.64
C TRP A 196 9.05 -3.99 5.15
N LEU A 197 8.06 -4.81 4.80
CA LEU A 197 7.89 -6.19 5.25
C LEU A 197 8.47 -7.18 4.24
N ASP A 198 9.24 -8.13 4.75
CA ASP A 198 9.74 -9.29 4.01
C ASP A 198 8.72 -10.44 4.07
N ILE A 199 8.24 -10.88 2.89
CA ILE A 199 7.29 -12.00 2.75
C ILE A 199 7.96 -13.29 2.22
N SER A 200 9.27 -13.30 2.04
CA SER A 200 10.05 -14.42 1.49
C SER A 200 10.01 -15.68 2.35
N ALA A 201 9.87 -15.53 3.67
CA ALA A 201 9.82 -16.64 4.61
C ALA A 201 8.43 -17.31 4.73
N THR A 202 7.39 -16.77 4.07
CA THR A 202 6.00 -17.26 4.20
C THR A 202 5.76 -18.61 3.53
N GLY A 203 6.60 -18.99 2.56
CA GLY A 203 6.39 -20.16 1.71
C GLY A 203 5.29 -19.99 0.65
N LEU A 204 4.66 -18.82 0.57
CA LEU A 204 3.74 -18.47 -0.51
C LEU A 204 4.53 -18.14 -1.78
N SER A 205 3.96 -18.42 -2.96
CA SER A 205 4.55 -17.99 -4.24
C SER A 205 4.19 -16.56 -4.61
N GLU A 206 3.10 -16.05 -4.03
CA GLU A 206 2.57 -14.71 -4.26
C GLU A 206 1.63 -14.31 -3.10
N VAL A 207 1.52 -13.00 -2.84
CA VAL A 207 0.64 -12.41 -1.82
C VAL A 207 -0.27 -11.38 -2.48
N GLY A 208 -1.58 -11.56 -2.37
CA GLY A 208 -2.57 -10.61 -2.91
C GLY A 208 -3.33 -9.84 -1.84
N TYR A 209 -3.19 -10.25 -0.58
CA TYR A 209 -4.03 -9.79 0.52
C TYR A 209 -3.22 -9.61 1.79
N LEU A 210 -3.56 -8.55 2.53
CA LEU A 210 -2.99 -8.25 3.84
C LEU A 210 -4.09 -8.10 4.88
N ARG A 211 -3.78 -8.48 6.11
CA ARG A 211 -4.60 -8.21 7.29
C ARG A 211 -3.73 -7.62 8.39
N PHE A 212 -4.16 -6.49 8.91
CA PHE A 212 -3.65 -5.90 10.15
C PHE A 212 -4.67 -6.15 11.24
N SER A 213 -4.21 -6.53 12.42
CA SER A 213 -5.08 -6.77 13.58
C SER A 213 -4.41 -6.37 14.88
N LEU A 214 -5.19 -5.89 15.83
CA LEU A 214 -4.74 -5.63 17.19
C LEU A 214 -5.36 -6.68 18.10
N ALA A 215 -4.52 -7.34 18.88
CA ALA A 215 -5.02 -8.18 19.96
C ALA A 215 -5.74 -7.29 21.00
N ASP A 216 -6.78 -7.84 21.61
CA ASP A 216 -7.43 -7.23 22.78
C ASP A 216 -6.58 -7.54 24.01
N ASP A 217 -5.98 -6.52 24.63
CA ASP A 217 -5.18 -6.67 25.84
C ASP A 217 -6.05 -6.87 27.11
N GLN A 218 -7.39 -6.74 26.96
CA GLN A 218 -8.43 -6.83 27.99
C GLN A 218 -8.40 -5.70 29.03
N ASP A 219 -7.64 -4.63 28.79
CA ASP A 219 -7.58 -3.44 29.61
C ASP A 219 -8.27 -2.26 28.90
N ALA A 220 -9.54 -2.04 29.23
CA ALA A 220 -10.34 -0.95 28.69
C ALA A 220 -9.84 0.47 29.03
N GLN A 221 -8.69 0.61 29.71
CA GLN A 221 -8.00 1.88 29.94
C GLN A 221 -6.86 2.16 28.96
N THR A 222 -6.48 1.20 28.12
CA THR A 222 -5.50 1.44 27.07
C THR A 222 -6.22 1.97 25.83
N ASP A 223 -5.65 3.02 25.24
CA ASP A 223 -6.11 3.57 23.96
C ASP A 223 -5.19 3.01 22.86
N LEU A 224 -5.02 1.69 22.81
CA LEU A 224 -4.20 1.04 21.79
C LEU A 224 -4.93 1.08 20.44
N ASN A 225 -4.28 1.71 19.47
CA ASN A 225 -4.76 1.76 18.11
C ASN A 225 -3.61 1.63 17.11
N PHE A 226 -3.98 1.46 15.85
CA PHE A 226 -3.10 1.44 14.71
C PHE A 226 -3.72 2.25 13.58
N ASP A 227 -3.06 3.34 13.23
CA ASP A 227 -3.47 4.27 12.20
C ASP A 227 -2.71 4.01 10.88
N LEU A 228 -3.45 3.53 9.88
CA LEU A 228 -2.94 3.15 8.56
C LEU A 228 -3.28 4.21 7.51
N ASP A 229 -2.26 4.70 6.80
CA ASP A 229 -2.42 5.52 5.58
C ASP A 229 -2.56 4.60 4.36
N ALA A 230 -1.54 3.79 4.06
CA ALA A 230 -1.53 3.02 2.83
C ALA A 230 -0.59 1.81 2.86
N VAL A 231 -0.73 0.96 1.84
CA VAL A 231 0.15 -0.18 1.58
C VAL A 231 0.62 -0.14 0.12
N ALA A 232 1.91 -0.35 -0.11
CA ALA A 232 2.51 -0.42 -1.44
C ALA A 232 3.27 -1.73 -1.68
N ILE A 233 3.49 -2.07 -2.94
CA ILE A 233 4.33 -3.18 -3.38
C ILE A 233 5.64 -2.60 -3.92
N ALA A 234 6.77 -3.21 -3.56
CA ALA A 234 8.06 -2.85 -4.10
C ALA A 234 8.05 -3.03 -5.62
N SER A 235 8.60 -2.08 -6.36
CA SER A 235 8.62 -2.11 -7.83
C SER A 235 9.27 -3.39 -8.38
N GLY A 236 10.26 -3.95 -7.68
CA GLY A 236 10.94 -5.21 -8.01
C GLY A 236 10.15 -6.49 -7.68
N ALA A 237 9.05 -6.38 -6.93
CA ALA A 237 8.25 -7.51 -6.43
C ALA A 237 6.84 -7.59 -7.06
N VAL A 238 6.54 -6.79 -8.08
CA VAL A 238 5.18 -6.72 -8.65
C VAL A 238 4.91 -7.92 -9.56
N GLY A 239 3.85 -8.65 -9.23
CA GLY A 239 3.30 -9.77 -9.97
C GLY A 239 2.08 -9.41 -10.82
N SER A 240 1.28 -10.42 -11.15
CA SER A 240 0.06 -10.24 -11.95
C SER A 240 -1.03 -9.50 -11.17
N ALA A 241 -2.01 -8.89 -11.86
CA ALA A 241 -3.11 -8.21 -11.20
C ALA A 241 -3.96 -9.21 -10.37
N THR A 242 -4.36 -8.83 -9.16
CA THR A 242 -5.25 -9.66 -8.32
C THR A 242 -6.70 -9.65 -8.81
N VAL A 243 -7.06 -8.65 -9.62
CA VAL A 243 -8.38 -8.49 -10.23
C VAL A 243 -8.25 -8.66 -11.74
N PRO A 244 -9.07 -9.51 -12.39
CA PRO A 244 -9.08 -9.61 -13.84
C PRO A 244 -9.41 -8.25 -14.49
N GLU A 245 -8.51 -7.76 -15.33
CA GLU A 245 -8.70 -6.52 -16.10
C GLU A 245 -10.05 -6.53 -16.86
N PRO A 246 -10.85 -5.44 -16.83
CA PRO A 246 -12.10 -5.35 -17.57
C PRO A 246 -11.94 -5.63 -19.08
N ALA A 247 -10.77 -5.31 -19.63
CA ALA A 247 -10.42 -5.60 -21.01
C ALA A 247 -10.35 -7.10 -21.32
N ALA A 248 -9.86 -7.92 -20.38
CA ALA A 248 -9.85 -9.38 -20.51
C ALA A 248 -11.27 -9.94 -20.54
N ALA A 249 -12.16 -9.42 -19.68
CA ALA A 249 -13.58 -9.77 -19.67
C ALA A 249 -14.27 -9.35 -20.98
N ALA A 250 -14.00 -8.14 -21.49
CA ALA A 250 -14.53 -7.66 -22.75
C ALA A 250 -14.05 -8.47 -23.97
N LEU A 251 -12.78 -8.91 -23.97
CA LEU A 251 -12.22 -9.79 -25.01
C LEU A 251 -12.84 -11.19 -25.00
N LEU A 252 -13.08 -11.77 -23.81
CA LEU A 252 -13.82 -13.02 -23.64
C LEU A 252 -15.26 -12.90 -24.17
N LEU A 253 -15.95 -11.80 -23.84
CA LEU A 253 -17.31 -11.53 -24.33
C LEU A 253 -17.34 -11.31 -25.85
N ALA A 254 -16.36 -10.62 -26.42
CA ALA A 254 -16.23 -10.44 -27.86
C ALA A 254 -16.00 -11.79 -28.57
N ALA A 255 -15.10 -12.64 -28.05
CA ALA A 255 -14.84 -13.97 -28.60
C ALA A 255 -16.09 -14.86 -28.59
N LEU A 256 -16.89 -14.83 -27.51
CA LEU A 256 -18.18 -15.53 -27.41
C LEU A 256 -19.23 -14.99 -28.40
N ALA A 257 -19.26 -13.69 -28.66
CA ALA A 257 -20.16 -13.09 -29.65
C ALA A 257 -19.81 -13.50 -31.11
N PHE A 258 -18.54 -13.79 -31.40
CA PHE A 258 -18.11 -14.24 -32.73
C PHE A 258 -18.32 -15.74 -32.96
N THR A 259 -18.27 -16.58 -31.93
CA THR A 259 -18.53 -18.03 -32.05
C THR A 259 -20.02 -18.35 -32.19
N THR A 260 -20.90 -17.54 -31.59
CA THR A 260 -22.36 -17.73 -31.64
C THR A 260 -23.01 -17.26 -32.96
N ARG A 261 -22.31 -16.48 -33.79
CA ARG A 261 -22.83 -15.98 -35.09
C ARG A 261 -22.70 -16.96 -36.27
N ARG A 262 -22.17 -18.17 -36.07
CA ARG A 262 -22.11 -19.21 -37.13
C ARG A 262 -23.14 -20.31 -36.89
N HIS A 263 -24.36 -20.11 -37.40
CA HIS A 263 -25.17 -21.12 -38.11
C HIS A 263 -26.62 -20.66 -38.28
N VAL A 264 -26.86 -19.81 -39.27
CA VAL A 264 -28.19 -19.75 -39.93
C VAL A 264 -27.94 -19.96 -41.42
N GLN A 265 -27.97 -21.22 -41.87
CA GLN A 265 -28.01 -21.49 -43.31
C GLN A 265 -29.42 -21.19 -43.82
N PRO A 266 -29.57 -20.39 -44.89
CA PRO A 266 -30.87 -20.21 -45.51
C PRO A 266 -31.31 -21.51 -46.19
N ARG A 267 -32.49 -22.04 -45.82
CA ARG A 267 -33.16 -23.10 -46.55
C ARG A 267 -33.47 -22.59 -47.97
N ARG A 268 -32.88 -23.22 -48.98
CA ARG A 268 -33.24 -22.98 -50.38
C ARG A 268 -34.62 -23.60 -50.65
N ALA A 269 -35.49 -22.81 -51.28
CA ALA A 269 -36.69 -23.27 -51.97
C ALA A 269 -36.32 -23.69 -53.41
#